data_AF-A0A257SRI1-F1
#
_entry.id   AF-A0A257SRI1-F1
#
_cell.length_a   1.000
_cell.length_b   1.000
_cell.length_c   1.000
_cell.angle_alpha   90.00
_cell.angle_beta   90.00
_cell.angle_gamma   90.00
#
_symmetry.space_group_name_H-M   'P 1'
#
loop_
_entity.id
_entity.type
_entity.pdbx_description
1 polymer ?
#
loop_
_entity_poly.entity_id
_entity_poly.type
_entity_poly.pdbx_seq_one_letter_code
_entity_poly.pdbx_strand_id
1 'polypeptide(L)'
;MNYAGLSLDDAPSLSVPLRFLLSAPPFGVAAALLLIWFGPQALASRWSPATLAAAHLMTLGYLTMVMAGAVLQLLPVLAGTRIPYARTVSAGVHVLLCAAVNAPTFDVLTIPNAQQQRTIELLRQIKV
;
A
#
# COMPACT_ATOMS: atom_id res chain seq x y z
N MET A 1 24.93 -18.62 19.05
CA MET A 1 24.04 -17.46 18.85
C MET A 1 23.31 -17.23 20.16
N ASN A 2 23.42 -16.03 20.73
CA ASN A 2 22.79 -15.70 22.01
C ASN A 2 21.45 -14.99 21.74
N TYR A 3 20.33 -15.64 22.06
CA TYR A 3 18.97 -15.08 21.91
C TYR A 3 18.54 -14.25 23.13
N ALA A 4 19.46 -13.88 24.02
CA ALA A 4 19.21 -13.30 25.36
C ALA A 4 18.48 -11.93 25.43
N GLY A 5 17.74 -11.53 24.40
CA GLY A 5 16.87 -10.35 24.44
C GLY A 5 15.62 -10.46 23.58
N LEU A 6 15.32 -11.62 23.00
CA LEU A 6 14.12 -11.81 22.16
C LEU A 6 13.10 -12.68 22.86
N SER A 7 11.87 -12.18 22.99
CA SER A 7 10.76 -12.96 23.53
C SER A 7 10.06 -13.73 22.41
N LEU A 8 10.67 -14.83 21.98
CA LEU A 8 10.12 -15.67 20.91
C LEU A 8 8.75 -16.27 21.28
N ASP A 9 8.49 -16.47 22.58
CA ASP A 9 7.21 -16.95 23.10
C ASP A 9 6.06 -15.93 22.96
N ASP A 10 6.38 -14.66 22.67
CA ASP A 10 5.41 -13.60 22.45
C ASP A 10 5.14 -13.35 20.96
N ALA A 11 5.74 -14.15 20.07
CA ALA A 11 5.48 -14.08 18.65
C ALA A 11 3.98 -14.33 18.36
N PRO A 12 3.33 -13.48 17.56
CA PRO A 12 1.94 -13.71 17.17
C PRO A 12 1.85 -14.90 16.24
N SER A 13 0.68 -15.55 16.21
CA SER A 13 0.43 -16.65 15.28
C SER A 13 0.76 -16.21 13.85
N LEU A 14 1.51 -17.04 13.10
CA LEU A 14 2.02 -16.73 11.77
C LEU A 14 0.94 -16.26 10.76
N SER A 15 -0.32 -16.69 10.95
CA SER A 15 -1.46 -16.26 10.13
C SER A 15 -1.85 -14.78 10.30
N VAL A 16 -1.34 -14.08 11.32
CA VAL A 16 -1.53 -12.65 11.54
C VAL A 16 -0.64 -11.83 10.58
N PRO A 17 0.70 -11.96 10.61
CA PRO A 17 1.55 -11.22 9.66
C PRO A 17 1.40 -11.73 8.22
N LEU A 18 1.26 -13.06 8.01
CA LEU A 18 1.18 -13.63 6.65
C LEU A 18 0.04 -13.07 5.81
N ARG A 19 -1.10 -12.68 6.40
CA ARG A 19 -2.22 -12.16 5.62
C ARG A 19 -1.86 -10.86 4.89
N PHE A 20 -1.05 -10.00 5.52
CA PHE A 20 -0.59 -8.75 4.90
C PHE A 20 0.55 -9.03 3.91
N LEU A 21 1.47 -9.93 4.25
CA LEU A 21 2.56 -10.28 3.34
C LEU A 21 2.05 -10.95 2.05
N LEU A 22 1.01 -11.80 2.13
CA LEU A 22 0.40 -12.44 0.97
C LEU A 22 -0.51 -11.51 0.16
N SER A 23 -1.05 -10.45 0.75
CA SER A 23 -1.83 -9.45 0.01
C SER A 23 -0.97 -8.43 -0.74
N ALA A 24 0.31 -8.28 -0.37
CA ALA A 24 1.20 -7.33 -1.04
C ALA A 24 1.46 -7.68 -2.53
N PRO A 25 1.85 -8.92 -2.91
CA PRO A 25 2.16 -9.24 -4.31
C PRO A 25 1.04 -8.92 -5.30
N PRO A 26 -0.25 -9.19 -5.03
CA PRO A 26 -1.35 -8.75 -5.88
C PRO A 26 -1.35 -7.26 -6.21
N PHE A 27 -1.02 -6.37 -5.26
CA PHE A 27 -0.93 -4.93 -5.53
C PHE A 27 0.23 -4.57 -6.46
N GLY A 28 1.38 -5.24 -6.30
CA GLY A 28 2.51 -5.07 -7.22
C GLY A 28 2.20 -5.56 -8.63
N VAL A 29 1.54 -6.71 -8.75
CA VAL A 29 1.06 -7.24 -10.04
C VAL A 29 0.03 -6.30 -10.67
N ALA A 30 -0.93 -5.78 -9.90
CA ALA A 30 -1.91 -4.82 -10.39
C ALA A 30 -1.24 -3.53 -10.91
N ALA A 31 -0.23 -3.01 -10.20
CA ALA A 31 0.53 -1.85 -10.66
C ALA A 31 1.27 -2.13 -11.98
N ALA A 32 1.90 -3.31 -12.10
CA ALA A 32 2.57 -3.73 -13.33
C ALA A 32 1.59 -3.88 -14.50
N LEU A 33 0.45 -4.55 -14.29
CA LEU A 33 -0.59 -4.71 -15.30
C LEU A 33 -1.16 -3.36 -15.76
N LEU A 34 -1.36 -2.42 -14.83
CA LEU A 34 -1.81 -1.07 -15.14
C LEU A 34 -0.80 -0.36 -16.04
N LEU A 35 0.50 -0.42 -15.72
CA LEU A 35 1.54 0.20 -16.55
C LEU A 35 1.66 -0.46 -17.94
N ILE A 36 1.50 -1.78 -18.04
CA ILE A 36 1.48 -2.49 -19.32
C ILE A 36 0.26 -2.06 -20.15
N TRP A 37 -0.91 -1.91 -19.52
CA TRP A 37 -2.15 -1.55 -20.20
C TRP A 37 -2.14 -0.14 -20.77
N PHE A 38 -1.71 0.85 -19.99
CA PHE A 38 -1.62 2.25 -20.45
C PHE A 38 -0.35 2.52 -21.26
N GLY A 39 0.65 1.65 -21.17
CA GLY A 39 1.88 1.70 -21.96
C GLY A 39 2.67 3.01 -21.79
N PRO A 40 3.33 3.50 -22.85
CA PRO A 40 4.15 4.72 -22.79
C PRO A 40 3.38 5.97 -22.34
N GLN A 41 2.06 6.01 -22.53
CA GLN A 41 1.23 7.14 -22.12
C GLN A 41 1.18 7.30 -20.60
N ALA A 42 1.27 6.21 -19.84
CA ALA A 42 1.38 6.29 -18.39
C ALA A 42 2.63 7.09 -18.00
N LEU A 43 3.76 6.83 -18.64
CA LEU A 43 5.06 7.42 -18.30
C LEU A 43 5.34 8.74 -19.02
N ALA A 44 4.46 9.19 -19.91
CA ALA A 44 4.61 10.47 -20.62
C ALA A 44 4.63 11.67 -19.66
N SER A 45 3.96 11.56 -18.50
CA SER A 45 4.01 12.54 -17.42
C SER A 45 3.96 11.85 -16.08
N ARG A 46 4.77 12.33 -15.12
CA ARG A 46 4.72 11.90 -13.72
C ARG A 46 3.36 12.15 -13.05
N TRP A 47 2.56 13.05 -13.61
CA TRP A 47 1.23 13.42 -13.11
C TRP A 47 0.11 12.78 -13.91
N SER A 48 0.38 11.79 -14.77
CA SER A 48 -0.68 11.08 -15.45
C SER A 48 -1.53 10.29 -14.44
N PRO A 49 -2.85 10.16 -14.66
CA PRO A 49 -3.71 9.35 -13.80
C PRO A 49 -3.20 7.92 -13.60
N ALA A 50 -2.70 7.29 -14.67
CA ALA A 50 -2.16 5.94 -14.63
C ALA A 50 -0.89 5.82 -13.78
N THR A 51 0.04 6.76 -13.90
CA THR A 51 1.26 6.76 -13.06
C THR A 51 0.95 7.03 -11.60
N LEU A 52 0.02 7.94 -11.32
CA LEU A 52 -0.45 8.19 -9.96
C LEU A 52 -1.15 6.95 -9.38
N ALA A 53 -2.05 6.30 -10.13
CA ALA A 53 -2.69 5.04 -9.71
C ALA A 53 -1.67 3.94 -9.40
N ALA A 54 -0.66 3.75 -10.27
CA ALA A 54 0.43 2.80 -10.03
C ALA A 54 1.23 3.14 -8.76
N ALA A 55 1.49 4.42 -8.51
CA ALA A 55 2.17 4.86 -7.28
C ALA A 55 1.35 4.54 -6.02
N HIS A 56 0.03 4.73 -6.04
CA HIS A 56 -0.85 4.37 -4.91
C HIS A 56 -0.84 2.85 -4.67
N LEU A 57 -0.96 2.04 -5.73
CA LEU A 57 -0.88 0.58 -5.63
C LEU A 57 0.45 0.11 -5.03
N MET A 58 1.57 0.72 -5.42
CA MET A 58 2.89 0.37 -4.87
C MET A 58 3.09 0.85 -3.43
N THR A 59 2.70 2.08 -3.11
CA THR A 59 2.96 2.67 -1.80
C THR A 59 1.93 2.26 -0.77
N LEU A 60 0.65 2.59 -1.01
CA LEU A 60 -0.45 2.29 -0.08
C LEU A 60 -0.89 0.83 -0.13
N GLY A 61 -0.69 0.15 -1.26
CA GLY A 61 -0.97 -1.28 -1.40
C GLY A 61 0.22 -2.12 -0.96
N TYR A 62 1.24 -2.24 -1.83
CA TYR A 62 2.35 -3.16 -1.63
C TYR A 62 3.18 -2.84 -0.37
N LEU A 63 3.75 -1.62 -0.28
CA LEU A 63 4.66 -1.28 0.82
C LEU A 63 3.96 -1.28 2.17
N THR A 64 2.78 -0.67 2.28
CA THR A 64 2.02 -0.68 3.54
C THR A 64 1.69 -2.09 4.00
N MET A 65 1.29 -3.00 3.09
CA MET A 65 1.01 -4.39 3.43
C MET A 65 2.27 -5.15 3.87
N VAL A 66 3.40 -4.97 3.18
CA VAL A 66 4.69 -5.57 3.60
C VAL A 66 5.10 -5.06 4.98
N MET A 67 5.06 -3.74 5.18
CA MET A 67 5.47 -3.11 6.44
C MET A 67 4.55 -3.51 7.59
N ALA A 68 3.24 -3.54 7.39
CA ALA A 68 2.29 -3.99 8.41
C ALA A 68 2.55 -5.44 8.83
N GLY A 69 2.74 -6.34 7.85
CA GLY A 69 3.08 -7.73 8.12
C GLY A 69 4.39 -7.88 8.89
N ALA A 70 5.44 -7.17 8.46
CA ALA A 70 6.76 -7.21 9.10
C ALA A 70 6.74 -6.63 10.52
N VAL A 71 6.08 -5.49 10.73
CA VAL A 71 5.95 -4.86 12.06
C VAL A 71 5.20 -5.78 13.02
N LEU A 72 4.10 -6.39 12.58
CA LEU A 72 3.37 -7.35 13.42
C LEU A 72 4.22 -8.58 13.77
N GLN A 73 5.14 -8.99 12.90
CA GLN A 73 6.04 -10.10 13.18
C GLN A 73 7.18 -9.73 14.15
N LEU A 74 7.72 -8.52 14.05
CA LEU A 74 8.90 -8.09 14.81
C LEU A 74 8.56 -7.40 16.15
N LEU A 75 7.53 -6.54 16.17
CA LEU A 75 7.19 -5.71 17.33
C LEU A 75 6.93 -6.52 18.61
N PRO A 76 6.17 -7.64 18.60
CA PRO A 76 5.89 -8.40 19.83
C PRO A 76 7.14 -9.06 20.40
N VAL A 77 8.01 -9.57 19.53
CA VAL A 77 9.25 -10.27 19.90
C VAL A 77 10.28 -9.30 20.48
N LEU A 78 10.35 -8.09 19.94
CA LEU A 78 11.26 -7.03 20.41
C LEU A 78 10.76 -6.36 21.69
N ALA A 79 9.44 -6.16 21.80
CA ALA A 79 8.84 -5.52 22.98
C ALA A 79 8.68 -6.48 24.16
N GLY A 80 8.74 -7.80 23.94
CA GLY A 80 8.47 -8.79 24.97
C GLY A 80 7.03 -8.77 25.47
N THR A 81 6.09 -8.40 24.59
CA THR A 81 4.67 -8.30 24.92
C THR A 81 3.79 -8.93 23.86
N ARG A 82 2.73 -9.60 24.29
CA ARG A 82 1.72 -10.19 23.41
C ARG A 82 0.70 -9.15 22.99
N ILE A 83 0.34 -9.13 21.72
CA ILE A 83 -0.75 -8.30 21.22
C ILE A 83 -2.10 -8.98 21.55
N PRO A 84 -2.95 -8.37 22.40
CA PRO A 84 -4.27 -8.93 22.68
C PRO A 84 -5.14 -8.88 21.43
N TYR A 85 -5.96 -9.92 21.21
CA TYR A 85 -6.88 -10.02 20.06
C TYR A 85 -6.22 -9.83 18.69
N ALA A 86 -4.93 -10.18 18.57
CA ALA A 86 -4.12 -9.94 17.36
C ALA A 86 -4.81 -10.40 16.07
N ARG A 87 -5.52 -11.53 16.10
CA ARG A 87 -6.25 -12.05 14.93
C ARG A 87 -7.39 -11.14 14.46
N THR A 88 -8.21 -10.65 15.38
CA THR A 88 -9.41 -9.85 15.08
C THR A 88 -9.03 -8.43 14.68
N VAL A 89 -8.14 -7.81 15.45
CA VAL A 89 -7.63 -6.46 15.14
C VAL A 89 -6.92 -6.46 13.79
N SER A 90 -6.06 -7.44 13.54
CA SER A 90 -5.38 -7.61 12.26
C SER A 90 -6.36 -7.79 11.10
N ALA A 91 -7.47 -8.52 11.28
CA ALA A 91 -8.47 -8.67 10.22
C ALA A 91 -9.16 -7.35 9.91
N GLY A 92 -9.57 -6.59 10.93
CA GLY A 92 -10.18 -5.28 10.75
C GLY A 92 -9.23 -4.29 10.08
N VAL A 93 -7.98 -4.20 10.53
CA VAL A 93 -6.94 -3.36 9.93
C VAL A 93 -6.70 -3.75 8.48
N HIS A 94 -6.62 -5.05 8.17
CA HIS A 94 -6.40 -5.52 6.81
C HIS A 94 -7.52 -5.10 5.86
N VAL A 95 -8.78 -5.27 6.26
CA VAL A 95 -9.95 -4.83 5.48
C VAL A 95 -9.90 -3.32 5.26
N LEU A 96 -9.61 -2.55 6.32
CA LEU A 96 -9.53 -1.09 6.23
C LEU A 96 -8.41 -0.63 5.27
N LEU A 97 -7.23 -1.26 5.34
CA LEU A 97 -6.11 -0.94 4.45
C LEU A 97 -6.42 -1.29 2.98
N CYS A 98 -7.03 -2.44 2.73
CA CYS A 98 -7.50 -2.80 1.40
C CYS A 98 -8.52 -1.79 0.87
N ALA A 99 -9.46 -1.32 1.69
CA ALA A 99 -10.40 -0.27 1.28
C ALA A 99 -9.67 1.05 1.00
N ALA A 100 -8.73 1.43 1.88
CA ALA A 100 -8.00 2.69 1.80
C ALA A 100 -7.12 2.82 0.55
N VAL A 101 -6.57 1.73 0.01
CA VAL A 101 -5.80 1.79 -1.26
C VAL A 101 -6.71 1.85 -2.50
N ASN A 102 -7.84 1.16 -2.49
CA ASN A 102 -8.72 1.07 -3.66
C ASN A 102 -9.47 2.39 -3.93
N ALA A 103 -9.92 3.10 -2.89
CA ALA A 103 -10.67 4.35 -3.03
C ALA A 103 -9.90 5.45 -3.81
N PRO A 104 -8.67 5.85 -3.45
CA PRO A 104 -7.92 6.86 -4.18
C PRO A 104 -7.45 6.36 -5.55
N THR A 105 -7.13 5.07 -5.69
CA THR A 105 -6.71 4.48 -6.98
C THR A 105 -7.85 4.53 -7.99
N PHE A 106 -9.09 4.28 -7.56
CA PHE A 106 -10.26 4.38 -8.42
C PHE A 106 -10.58 5.84 -8.75
N ASP A 107 -10.60 6.72 -7.74
CA ASP A 107 -10.87 8.15 -7.92
C ASP A 107 -9.93 8.78 -8.96
N VAL A 108 -8.60 8.58 -8.81
CA VAL A 108 -7.62 9.16 -9.74
C VAL A 108 -7.77 8.63 -11.17
N LEU A 109 -8.14 7.35 -11.35
CA LEU A 109 -8.30 6.75 -12.68
C LEU A 109 -9.58 7.25 -13.39
N THR A 110 -10.57 7.70 -12.62
CA THR A 110 -11.87 8.13 -13.14
C THR A 110 -11.87 9.62 -13.52
N ILE A 111 -10.87 10.40 -13.07
CA ILE A 111 -10.74 11.81 -13.43
C ILE A 111 -10.44 11.95 -14.94
N PRO A 112 -11.28 12.68 -15.71
CA PRO A 112 -11.05 12.87 -17.14
C PRO A 112 -9.75 13.65 -17.41
N ASN A 113 -8.88 13.12 -18.26
CA ASN A 113 -7.61 13.76 -18.67
C ASN A 113 -7.77 15.23 -19.12
N ALA A 114 -8.89 15.58 -19.75
CA ALA A 114 -9.18 16.94 -20.22
C ALA A 114 -9.37 17.94 -19.06
N GLN A 115 -9.97 17.52 -17.94
CA GLN A 115 -10.10 18.37 -16.75
C GLN A 115 -8.75 18.56 -16.06
N GLN A 116 -7.93 17.51 -16.01
CA GLN A 116 -6.62 17.54 -15.38
C GLN A 116 -5.62 18.44 -16.13
N GLN A 117 -5.60 18.37 -17.46
CA GLN A 117 -4.79 19.27 -18.28
C GLN A 117 -5.25 20.72 -18.16
N ARG A 118 -6.57 20.97 -18.10
CA ARG A 118 -7.12 22.32 -17.93
C ARG A 118 -6.73 22.92 -16.58
N THR A 119 -6.78 22.13 -15.50
CA THR A 119 -6.32 22.60 -14.18
C THR A 119 -4.82 22.86 -14.16
N ILE A 120 -3.99 22.02 -14.79
CA ILE A 120 -2.54 22.26 -14.88
C ILE A 120 -2.25 23.53 -15.68
N GLU A 121 -2.96 23.77 -16.78
CA GLU A 121 -2.80 24.97 -17.60
C GLU A 121 -3.21 26.24 -16.85
N LEU A 122 -4.33 26.17 -16.11
CA LEU A 122 -4.77 27.28 -15.24
C LEU A 122 -3.78 27.56 -14.10
N LEU A 123 -3.20 26.52 -13.49
CA LEU A 123 -2.16 26.67 -12.46
C LEU A 123 -0.86 27.26 -13.03
N ARG A 124 -0.55 26.97 -14.30
CA ARG A 124 0.58 27.56 -15.02
C ARG A 124 0.34 29.03 -15.37
N GLN A 125 -0.90 29.43 -15.61
CA GLN A 125 -1.30 30.82 -15.86
C GLN A 125 -1.29 31.67 -14.56
N ILE A 126 -1.51 31.05 -13.40
CA ILE A 126 -1.54 31.73 -12.09
C ILE A 126 -0.13 31.88 -11.48
N LYS A 127 0.81 30.99 -11.81
CA LYS A 127 2.22 31.15 -11.45
C LYS A 127 2.90 32.16 -12.40
N VAL A 128 2.73 33.45 -12.09
CA VAL A 128 3.64 34.54 -12.51
C VAL A 128 4.93 34.48 -11.70
#